data_AF-A0A959C3C0-F1
#
_entry.id   AF-A0A959C3C0-F1
#
_cell.length_a   1.000
_cell.length_b   1.000
_cell.length_c   1.000
_cell.angle_alpha   90.00
_cell.angle_beta   90.00
_cell.angle_gamma   90.00
#
_symmetry.space_group_name_H-M   'P 1'
#
loop_
_entity.id
_entity.type
_entity.pdbx_description
1 polymer ?
#
loop_
_entity_poly.entity_id
_entity_poly.type
_entity_poly.pdbx_seq_one_letter_code
_entity_poly.pdbx_strand_id
1 'polypeptide(L)'
;AFTPFLNFGQTAPPAPFGATPSERQLGWHELDYYAFVHFNINTFSDMEWGHGAENPAIFNPTQLDCRQWARVCKEAGMKGIIITAKHHDGFCLWPSKYTEHSV
;
A
#
# COMPACT_ATOMS: atom_id res chain seq x y z
N ALA A 1 58.95 -2.30 20.10
CA ALA A 1 57.99 -1.63 20.99
C ALA A 1 56.67 -1.53 20.24
N PHE A 2 55.66 -2.31 20.65
CA PHE A 2 54.31 -2.26 20.07
C PHE A 2 53.51 -1.19 20.81
N THR A 3 53.12 -0.13 20.12
CA THR A 3 52.18 0.86 20.64
C THR A 3 50.78 0.24 20.58
N PRO A 4 50.02 0.16 21.69
CA PRO A 4 48.65 -0.31 21.62
C PRO A 4 47.82 0.78 20.94
N PHE A 5 47.09 0.42 19.88
CA PHE A 5 46.06 1.27 19.31
C PHE A 5 45.03 1.59 20.40
N LEU A 6 44.84 2.87 20.69
CA LEU A 6 43.77 3.35 21.56
C LEU A 6 42.44 2.87 20.97
N ASN A 7 41.79 1.96 21.67
CA ASN A 7 40.40 1.60 21.41
C ASN A 7 39.58 2.86 21.71
N PHE A 8 39.22 3.62 20.67
CA PHE A 8 38.26 4.71 20.79
C PHE A 8 36.94 4.08 21.24
N GLY A 9 36.72 4.08 22.55
CA GLY A 9 35.54 3.48 23.17
C GLY A 9 34.29 4.03 22.50
N GLN A 10 33.57 3.13 21.83
CA GLN A 10 32.32 3.43 21.16
C GLN A 10 31.35 3.95 22.23
N THR A 11 31.05 5.25 22.21
CA THR A 11 30.11 5.86 23.17
C THR A 11 28.73 5.24 22.96
N ALA A 12 28.06 4.87 24.05
CA ALA A 12 26.70 4.33 23.96
C ALA A 12 25.75 5.33 23.26
N PRO A 13 24.77 4.85 22.48
CA PRO A 13 23.73 5.71 21.92
C PRO A 13 23.00 6.49 23.03
N PRO A 14 22.49 7.71 22.73
CA PRO A 14 21.71 8.47 23.69
C PRO A 14 20.43 7.72 24.08
N ALA A 15 19.93 8.01 25.29
CA ALA A 15 18.62 7.52 25.70
C ALA A 15 17.53 8.08 24.76
N PRO A 16 16.52 7.28 24.39
CA PRO A 16 15.40 7.77 23.62
C PRO A 16 14.67 8.93 24.30
N PHE A 17 14.08 9.84 23.52
CA PHE A 17 13.34 11.00 24.01
C PHE A 17 11.96 11.10 23.35
N GLY A 18 10.90 11.22 24.16
CA GLY A 18 9.52 11.30 23.66
C GLY A 18 9.00 9.97 23.11
N ALA A 19 8.06 10.05 22.17
CA ALA A 19 7.50 8.87 21.52
C ALA A 19 8.47 8.33 20.46
N THR A 20 8.86 7.06 20.60
CA THR A 20 9.62 6.33 19.59
C THR A 20 8.71 5.48 18.71
N PRO A 21 9.10 5.20 17.45
CA PRO A 21 8.32 4.32 16.59
C PRO A 21 8.36 2.89 17.14
N SER A 22 7.22 2.20 17.05
CA SER A 22 7.17 0.74 17.15
C SER A 22 7.95 0.10 16.00
N GLU A 23 8.34 -1.17 16.17
CA GLU A 23 9.01 -1.95 15.12
C GLU A 23 8.21 -1.96 13.80
N ARG A 24 6.87 -2.01 13.89
CA ARG A 24 6.01 -1.94 12.71
C ARG A 24 6.09 -0.60 11.99
N GLN A 25 6.17 0.51 12.73
CA GLN A 25 6.31 1.84 12.13
C GLN A 25 7.68 2.00 11.47
N LEU A 26 8.75 1.45 12.07
CA LEU A 26 10.07 1.40 11.45
C LEU A 26 10.03 0.59 10.15
N GLY A 27 9.48 -0.62 10.17
CA GLY A 27 9.36 -1.45 8.97
C GLY A 27 8.50 -0.80 7.87
N TRP A 28 7.44 -0.06 8.22
CA TRP A 28 6.70 0.74 7.26
C TRP A 28 7.52 1.92 6.72
N HIS A 29 8.26 2.62 7.58
CA HIS A 29 9.10 3.74 7.18
C HIS A 29 10.18 3.29 6.18
N GLU A 30 10.82 2.14 6.44
CA GLU A 30 11.80 1.51 5.55
C GLU A 30 11.23 1.07 4.20
N LEU A 31 9.91 1.08 3.99
CA LEU A 31 9.34 0.87 2.66
C LEU A 31 9.70 2.03 1.72
N ASP A 32 9.81 3.26 2.24
CA ASP A 32 10.04 4.53 1.56
C ASP A 32 9.02 4.89 0.47
N TYR A 33 8.85 4.03 -0.53
CA TYR A 33 8.10 4.28 -1.75
C TYR A 33 7.24 3.07 -2.12
N TYR A 34 5.92 3.26 -2.22
CA TYR A 34 4.95 2.20 -2.55
C TYR A 34 3.72 2.78 -3.27
N ALA A 35 2.98 1.94 -3.98
CA ALA A 35 1.88 2.36 -4.85
C ALA A 35 0.55 2.52 -4.09
N PHE A 36 -0.32 3.37 -4.64
CA PHE A 36 -1.76 3.34 -4.35
C PHE A 36 -2.53 3.16 -5.67
N VAL A 37 -3.28 2.07 -5.78
CA VAL A 37 -4.12 1.76 -6.95
C VAL A 37 -5.59 2.07 -6.61
N HIS A 38 -6.12 3.10 -7.26
CA HIS A 38 -7.56 3.38 -7.30
C HIS A 38 -8.15 2.67 -8.51
N PHE A 39 -8.97 1.67 -8.26
CA PHE A 39 -9.66 0.89 -9.29
C PHE A 39 -10.99 0.40 -8.72
N ASN A 40 -12.11 0.79 -9.31
CA ASN A 40 -13.45 0.41 -8.86
C ASN A 40 -14.45 0.61 -10.02
N ILE A 41 -15.75 0.43 -9.77
CA ILE A 41 -16.86 0.76 -10.67
C ILE A 41 -16.78 2.21 -11.18
N ASN A 42 -16.25 3.11 -10.37
CA ASN A 42 -15.95 4.51 -10.71
C ASN A 42 -15.06 4.67 -11.94
N THR A 43 -14.13 3.73 -12.17
CA THR A 43 -13.30 3.71 -13.38
C THR A 43 -14.13 3.52 -14.66
N PHE A 44 -15.30 2.88 -14.56
CA PHE A 44 -16.20 2.59 -15.68
C PHE A 44 -17.32 3.61 -15.81
N SER A 45 -17.60 4.39 -14.76
CA SER A 45 -18.59 5.46 -14.78
C SER A 45 -17.99 6.85 -15.04
N ASP A 46 -16.67 6.94 -15.22
CA ASP A 46 -15.93 8.21 -15.40
C ASP A 46 -16.16 9.20 -14.26
N MET A 47 -16.15 8.68 -13.03
CA MET A 47 -16.36 9.45 -11.81
C MET A 47 -15.22 9.24 -10.83
N GLU A 48 -14.82 10.31 -10.15
CA GLU A 48 -13.90 10.18 -9.00
C GLU A 48 -14.63 9.57 -7.79
N TRP A 49 -15.86 10.03 -7.53
CA TRP A 49 -16.69 9.63 -6.39
C TRP A 49 -18.04 9.14 -6.90
N GLY A 50 -18.25 7.82 -6.88
CA GLY A 50 -19.54 7.21 -7.18
C GLY A 50 -20.60 7.49 -6.12
N HIS A 51 -21.85 7.30 -6.52
CA HIS A 51 -23.03 7.47 -5.70
C HIS A 51 -23.44 6.19 -4.95
N GLY A 52 -22.87 5.04 -5.29
CA GLY A 52 -23.19 3.73 -4.71
C GLY A 52 -24.46 3.09 -5.30
N ALA A 53 -24.98 3.66 -6.39
CA ALA A 53 -26.13 3.14 -7.14
C ALA A 53 -25.75 2.70 -8.56
N GLU A 54 -24.45 2.67 -8.87
CA GLU A 54 -23.92 2.20 -10.14
C GLU A 54 -24.32 0.73 -10.35
N ASN A 55 -24.75 0.41 -11.58
CA ASN A 55 -25.09 -0.96 -11.94
C ASN A 55 -23.81 -1.83 -11.94
N PRO A 56 -23.69 -2.86 -11.09
CA PRO A 56 -22.51 -3.72 -11.02
C PRO A 56 -22.08 -4.31 -12.38
N ALA A 57 -23.01 -4.50 -13.31
CA ALA A 57 -22.73 -5.04 -14.64
C ALA A 57 -21.77 -4.18 -15.48
N ILE A 58 -21.57 -2.89 -15.16
CA ILE A 58 -20.61 -2.04 -15.87
C ILE A 58 -19.17 -2.36 -15.47
N PHE A 59 -18.95 -2.98 -14.30
CA PHE A 59 -17.63 -3.42 -13.87
C PHE A 59 -17.25 -4.70 -14.61
N ASN A 60 -16.63 -4.54 -15.78
CA ASN A 60 -16.26 -5.65 -16.65
C ASN A 60 -14.87 -5.43 -17.30
N PRO A 61 -13.77 -5.51 -16.52
CA PRO A 61 -12.42 -5.34 -17.06
C PRO A 61 -12.00 -6.58 -17.89
N THR A 62 -12.13 -6.49 -19.22
CA THR A 62 -11.88 -7.61 -20.14
C THR A 62 -10.43 -8.05 -20.27
N GLN A 63 -9.48 -7.23 -19.82
CA GLN A 63 -8.04 -7.46 -19.92
C GLN A 63 -7.32 -7.22 -18.57
N LEU A 64 -8.01 -7.50 -17.45
CA LEU A 64 -7.43 -7.34 -16.12
C LEU A 64 -6.24 -8.28 -15.91
N ASP A 65 -5.07 -7.72 -15.65
CA ASP A 65 -3.87 -8.46 -15.24
C ASP A 65 -3.20 -7.77 -14.03
N CYS A 66 -3.58 -8.17 -12.82
CA CYS A 66 -2.96 -7.65 -11.59
C CYS A 66 -1.47 -8.01 -11.48
N ARG A 67 -0.99 -9.04 -12.20
CA ARG A 67 0.44 -9.38 -12.24
C ARG A 67 1.21 -8.37 -13.07
N GLN A 68 0.61 -7.81 -14.11
CA GLN A 68 1.17 -6.67 -14.84
C GLN A 68 1.29 -5.44 -13.93
N TRP A 69 0.29 -5.14 -13.10
CA TRP A 69 0.37 -4.03 -12.13
C TRP A 69 1.53 -4.21 -11.15
N ALA A 70 1.63 -5.39 -10.54
CA ALA A 70 2.70 -5.71 -9.59
C ALA A 70 4.10 -5.63 -10.24
N ARG A 71 4.23 -6.08 -11.49
CA ARG A 71 5.47 -6.02 -12.26
C ARG A 71 5.89 -4.57 -12.52
N VAL A 72 4.98 -3.72 -13.00
CA VAL A 72 5.26 -2.30 -13.28
C VAL A 72 5.65 -1.55 -11.99
N CYS A 73 4.91 -1.75 -10.91
CA CYS A 73 5.25 -1.11 -9.63
C CYS A 73 6.65 -1.53 -9.14
N LYS A 74 6.98 -2.82 -9.26
CA LYS A 74 8.30 -3.34 -8.90
C LYS A 74 9.41 -2.77 -9.78
N GLU A 75 9.19 -2.69 -11.10
CA GLU A 75 10.14 -2.09 -12.05
C GLU A 75 10.36 -0.60 -11.79
N ALA A 76 9.35 0.11 -11.27
CA ALA A 76 9.44 1.49 -10.81
C ALA A 76 10.11 1.67 -9.44
N GLY A 77 10.52 0.59 -8.77
CA GLY A 77 11.20 0.63 -7.45
C GLY A 77 10.25 0.71 -6.25
N MET A 78 8.95 0.49 -6.43
CA MET A 78 7.98 0.47 -5.33
C MET A 78 8.10 -0.83 -4.52
N LYS A 79 8.07 -0.72 -3.18
CA LYS A 79 8.20 -1.85 -2.25
C LYS A 79 6.86 -2.45 -1.80
N GLY A 80 5.74 -1.90 -2.24
CA GLY A 80 4.40 -2.38 -1.91
C GLY A 80 3.30 -1.75 -2.78
N ILE A 81 2.07 -2.26 -2.62
CA ILE A 81 0.86 -1.74 -3.27
C ILE A 81 -0.27 -1.72 -2.25
N ILE A 82 -0.94 -0.58 -2.12
CA ILE A 82 -2.23 -0.46 -1.46
C ILE A 82 -3.31 -0.39 -2.55
N ILE A 83 -4.36 -1.19 -2.42
CA ILE A 83 -5.49 -1.20 -3.35
C ILE A 83 -6.77 -0.79 -2.64
N THR A 84 -7.61 -0.02 -3.33
CA THR A 84 -8.97 0.31 -2.93
C THR A 84 -9.89 -0.91 -3.02
N ALA A 85 -9.73 -1.86 -2.10
CA ALA A 85 -10.58 -3.06 -2.06
C ALA A 85 -12.08 -2.70 -2.07
N LYS A 86 -12.44 -1.57 -1.47
CA LYS A 86 -13.74 -0.90 -1.57
C LYS A 86 -13.49 0.61 -1.56
N HIS A 87 -14.17 1.38 -2.40
CA HIS A 87 -14.13 2.85 -2.37
C HIS A 87 -15.37 3.42 -1.63
N HIS A 88 -15.63 4.72 -1.77
CA HIS A 88 -16.76 5.41 -1.13
C HIS A 88 -18.13 4.97 -1.68
N ASP A 89 -18.20 4.58 -2.95
CA ASP A 89 -19.38 4.00 -3.61
C ASP A 89 -19.91 2.75 -2.89
N GLY A 90 -19.01 1.97 -2.29
CA GLY A 90 -19.34 0.75 -1.56
C GLY A 90 -19.17 -0.54 -2.34
N PHE A 91 -18.81 -0.49 -3.64
CA PHE A 91 -18.63 -1.69 -4.45
C PHE A 91 -17.34 -2.42 -4.04
N CYS A 92 -17.47 -3.68 -3.62
CA CYS A 92 -16.35 -4.47 -3.12
C CYS A 92 -15.67 -5.25 -4.25
N LEU A 93 -14.34 -5.15 -4.34
CA LEU A 93 -13.51 -5.90 -5.30
C LEU A 93 -13.23 -7.36 -4.89
N TRP A 94 -13.94 -7.87 -3.89
CA TRP A 94 -13.86 -9.26 -3.44
C TRP A 94 -15.28 -9.81 -3.23
N PRO A 95 -15.52 -11.13 -3.39
CA PRO A 95 -16.84 -11.74 -3.21
C PRO A 95 -17.21 -11.76 -1.72
N SER A 96 -17.77 -10.65 -1.26
CA SER A 96 -18.07 -10.43 0.15
C SER A 96 -19.23 -11.32 0.59
N LYS A 97 -19.15 -11.88 1.80
CA LYS A 97 -20.26 -12.62 2.40
C LYS A 97 -21.33 -11.72 3.03
N TYR A 98 -21.09 -10.40 3.03
CA TYR A 98 -21.85 -9.43 3.83
C TYR A 98 -22.57 -8.36 3.01
N THR A 99 -22.41 -8.38 1.68
CA THR A 99 -23.11 -7.46 0.76
C THR A 99 -23.20 -8.10 -0.61
N GLU A 100 -24.28 -7.80 -1.33
CA GLU A 100 -24.46 -8.16 -2.74
C GLU A 100 -23.80 -7.12 -3.67
N HIS A 101 -23.40 -5.96 -3.14
CA HIS A 101 -22.67 -4.93 -3.88
C HIS A 101 -21.17 -5.25 -3.92
N SER A 102 -20.84 -6.36 -4.56
CA SER A 102 -19.48 -6.84 -4.78
C SER A 102 -19.33 -7.52 -6.14
N VAL A 103 -18.10 -7.88 -6.50
CA VAL A 103 -17.82 -8.91 -7.52
C VAL A 103 -18.33 -10.28 -7.11
#